data_AF-A0AAN9XI14-F1
#
_entry.id   AF-A0AAN9XI14-F1
#
_cell.length_a   1.000
_cell.length_b   1.000
_cell.length_c   1.000
_cell.angle_alpha   90.00
_cell.angle_beta   90.00
_cell.angle_gamma   90.00
#
_symmetry.space_group_name_H-M   'P 1'
#
loop_
_entity.id
_entity.type
_entity.pdbx_description
1 polymer ?
#
loop_
_entity_poly.entity_id
_entity_poly.type
_entity_poly.pdbx_seq_one_letter_code
_entity_poly.pdbx_strand_id
1 'polypeptide(L)'
;MMPPWFGHVDDKTGTPVNATIAMLKATSIVAFFTNFRVLSNLLSISTLLIFVLVAVALLVRRYYSSGVTTKVNQGKLIACLVLIIGSSCGISAYWAKSDGFIGYVICVPLWVLGSGGLWLGVPMARQPKCWGVPLVPWLPALSIFINVFLLGSIDVHSYVRFLVWTALLLVYYGLVGLHASYDTAKEFETKSNANEGDKELNTTQEGVPSQLITML
;
A
#
# COMPACT_ATOMS: atom_id res chain seq x y z
N MET A 1 -4.10 -13.60 11.45
CA MET A 1 -5.17 -14.38 10.79
C MET A 1 -6.51 -13.92 11.37
N MET A 2 -7.55 -13.72 10.56
CA MET A 2 -8.86 -13.27 11.04
C MET A 2 -9.67 -14.45 11.64
N PRO A 3 -10.46 -14.26 12.71
CA PRO A 3 -11.25 -15.35 13.31
C PRO A 3 -12.16 -16.01 12.26
N PRO A 4 -12.31 -17.35 12.26
CA PRO A 4 -13.04 -18.08 11.22
C PRO A 4 -14.52 -17.66 11.09
N TRP A 5 -15.08 -17.06 12.14
CA TRP A 5 -16.43 -16.48 12.14
C TRP A 5 -16.61 -15.32 11.14
N PHE A 6 -15.57 -14.52 10.86
CA PHE A 6 -15.62 -13.45 9.87
C PHE A 6 -15.63 -13.96 8.43
N GLY A 7 -15.15 -15.19 8.20
CA GLY A 7 -15.05 -15.81 6.89
C GLY A 7 -16.26 -16.64 6.48
N HIS A 8 -17.30 -16.73 7.32
CA HIS A 8 -18.51 -17.47 6.98
C HIS A 8 -19.34 -16.68 5.95
N VAL A 9 -19.45 -17.23 4.74
CA VAL A 9 -20.18 -16.65 3.63
C VAL A 9 -21.56 -17.31 3.56
N ASP A 10 -22.61 -16.52 3.44
CA ASP A 10 -23.98 -17.01 3.32
C ASP A 10 -24.26 -17.48 1.88
N ASP A 11 -24.81 -18.70 1.74
CA ASP A 11 -25.03 -19.36 0.43
C ASP A 11 -26.03 -18.63 -0.48
N LYS A 12 -26.89 -17.76 0.09
CA LYS A 12 -27.92 -17.02 -0.66
C LYS A 12 -27.42 -15.67 -1.16
N THR A 13 -26.57 -15.00 -0.38
CA THR A 13 -26.09 -13.64 -0.65
C THR A 13 -24.65 -13.58 -1.12
N GLY A 14 -23.88 -14.67 -0.99
CA GLY A 14 -22.49 -14.77 -1.45
C GLY A 14 -21.54 -13.77 -0.78
N THR A 15 -21.94 -13.16 0.34
CA THR A 15 -21.15 -12.17 1.07
C THR A 15 -20.99 -12.56 2.55
N PRO A 16 -19.89 -12.16 3.21
CA PRO A 16 -19.70 -12.42 4.63
C PRO A 16 -20.58 -11.49 5.47
N VAL A 17 -21.84 -11.88 5.69
CA VAL A 17 -22.85 -11.07 6.39
C VAL A 17 -22.40 -10.74 7.81
N ASN A 18 -21.84 -11.72 8.53
CA ASN A 18 -21.33 -11.56 9.90
C ASN A 18 -20.24 -10.48 9.99
N ALA A 19 -19.33 -10.44 9.01
CA ALA A 19 -18.29 -9.43 8.92
C ALA A 19 -18.86 -8.03 8.69
N THR A 20 -19.86 -7.94 7.81
CA THR A 20 -20.52 -6.67 7.45
C THR A 20 -21.25 -6.08 8.65
N ILE A 21 -22.04 -6.89 9.36
CA ILE A 21 -22.77 -6.46 10.56
C ILE A 21 -21.78 -6.02 11.66
N ALA A 22 -20.70 -6.77 11.87
CA ALA A 22 -19.69 -6.42 12.86
C ALA A 22 -19.01 -5.07 12.52
N MET A 23 -18.62 -4.86 11.26
CA MET A 23 -18.02 -3.60 10.79
C MET A 23 -19.00 -2.42 10.89
N LEU A 24 -20.27 -2.59 10.53
CA LEU A 24 -21.29 -1.55 10.64
C LEU A 24 -21.57 -1.18 12.10
N LYS A 25 -21.67 -2.18 12.99
CA LYS A 25 -21.86 -1.94 14.42
C LYS A 25 -20.68 -1.16 15.00
N ALA A 26 -19.45 -1.57 14.70
CA ALA A 26 -18.25 -0.86 15.15
C ALA A 26 -18.21 0.58 14.62
N THR A 27 -18.46 0.77 13.32
CA THR A 27 -18.46 2.09 12.68
C THR A 27 -19.56 3.00 13.24
N SER A 28 -20.75 2.45 13.50
CA SER A 28 -21.88 3.18 14.07
C SER A 28 -21.59 3.67 15.48
N ILE A 29 -20.92 2.86 16.32
CA ILE A 29 -20.52 3.27 17.66
C ILE A 29 -19.53 4.43 17.56
N VAL A 30 -18.49 4.30 16.75
CA VAL A 30 -17.48 5.36 16.56
C VAL A 30 -18.13 6.64 16.01
N ALA A 31 -19.05 6.52 15.05
CA ALA A 31 -19.76 7.66 14.47
C ALA A 31 -20.70 8.36 15.47
N PHE A 32 -21.34 7.62 16.37
CA PHE A 32 -22.23 8.18 17.39
C PHE A 32 -21.48 9.07 18.40
N PHE A 33 -20.25 8.67 18.78
CA PHE A 33 -19.42 9.42 19.72
C PHE A 33 -18.55 10.50 19.06
N THR A 34 -18.46 10.53 17.72
CA THR A 34 -17.58 11.45 16.99
C THR A 34 -18.39 12.57 16.33
N ASN A 35 -17.97 13.81 16.54
CA ASN A 35 -18.59 14.94 15.85
C ASN A 35 -18.39 14.82 14.33
N PHE A 36 -19.45 15.09 13.55
CA PHE A 36 -19.43 15.02 12.09
C PHE A 36 -18.24 15.75 11.45
N ARG A 37 -17.85 16.94 11.94
CA ARG A 37 -16.70 17.70 11.42
C ARG A 37 -15.38 16.97 11.61
N VAL A 38 -15.21 16.31 12.75
CA VAL A 38 -13.99 15.53 13.03
C VAL A 38 -13.96 14.31 12.13
N LEU A 39 -15.10 13.60 12.01
CA LEU A 39 -15.23 12.43 11.17
C LEU A 39 -14.96 12.74 9.69
N SER A 40 -15.57 13.81 9.16
CA SER A 40 -15.38 14.21 7.76
C SER A 40 -13.93 14.60 7.48
N ASN A 41 -13.27 15.34 8.39
CA ASN A 41 -11.87 15.71 8.23
C ASN A 41 -10.96 14.48 8.22
N LEU A 42 -11.20 13.51 9.11
CA LEU A 42 -10.44 12.26 9.14
C LEU A 42 -10.64 11.44 7.85
N LEU A 43 -11.88 11.34 7.36
CA LEU A 43 -12.19 10.66 6.10
C LEU A 43 -11.57 11.36 4.89
N SER A 44 -11.63 12.69 4.82
CA SER A 44 -11.01 13.47 3.75
C SER A 44 -9.49 13.29 3.72
N ILE A 45 -8.80 13.44 4.86
CA ILE A 45 -7.34 13.21 4.92
C ILE A 45 -7.00 11.78 4.45
N SER A 46 -7.78 10.78 4.91
CA SER A 46 -7.53 9.37 4.56
C SER A 46 -7.68 9.11 3.06
N THR A 47 -8.77 9.59 2.46
CA THR A 47 -9.06 9.37 1.03
C THR A 47 -8.09 10.12 0.13
N LEU A 48 -7.76 11.37 0.45
CA LEU A 48 -6.76 12.17 -0.28
C LEU A 48 -5.38 11.48 -0.24
N LEU A 49 -4.94 10.98 0.92
CA LEU A 49 -3.68 10.25 1.04
C LEU A 49 -3.67 8.95 0.22
N ILE A 50 -4.77 8.19 0.25
CA ILE A 50 -4.90 6.97 -0.56
C ILE A 50 -4.84 7.31 -2.06
N PHE A 51 -5.49 8.38 -2.51
CA PHE A 51 -5.43 8.79 -3.92
C PHE A 51 -4.03 9.22 -4.35
N VAL A 52 -3.27 9.92 -3.49
CA VAL A 52 -1.85 10.21 -3.75
C VAL A 52 -1.05 8.91 -3.85
N LEU A 53 -1.22 7.98 -2.91
CA LEU A 53 -0.51 6.70 -2.90
C LEU A 53 -0.83 5.86 -4.14
N VAL A 54 -2.10 5.77 -4.52
CA VAL A 54 -2.53 5.06 -5.73
C VAL A 54 -1.94 5.69 -6.99
N ALA A 55 -1.97 7.01 -7.12
CA ALA A 55 -1.36 7.70 -8.27
C ALA A 55 0.15 7.44 -8.37
N VAL A 56 0.87 7.49 -7.24
CA VAL A 56 2.30 7.12 -7.17
C VAL A 56 2.50 5.65 -7.53
N ALA A 57 1.69 4.75 -6.99
CA ALA A 57 1.77 3.31 -7.27
C ALA A 57 1.53 3.01 -8.75
N LEU A 58 0.62 3.72 -9.42
CA LEU A 58 0.39 3.60 -10.86
C LEU A 58 1.60 4.08 -11.68
N LEU A 59 2.24 5.19 -11.29
CA LEU A 59 3.47 5.66 -11.94
C LEU A 59 4.61 4.66 -11.73
N VAL A 60 4.84 4.21 -10.51
CA VAL A 60 5.85 3.18 -10.21
C VAL A 60 5.55 1.91 -11.01
N ARG A 61 4.32 1.41 -11.02
CA ARG A 61 3.96 0.18 -11.73
C ARG A 61 4.13 0.26 -13.24
N ARG A 62 3.97 1.45 -13.85
CA ARG A 62 4.12 1.63 -15.30
C ARG A 62 5.57 1.74 -15.74
N TYR A 63 6.41 2.38 -14.93
CA TYR A 63 7.79 2.71 -15.29
C TYR A 63 8.86 1.85 -14.58
N TYR A 64 8.48 1.09 -13.55
CA TYR A 64 9.36 0.13 -12.87
C TYR A 64 9.01 -1.31 -13.27
N SER A 65 10.01 -2.04 -13.79
CA SER A 65 9.93 -3.48 -14.03
C SER A 65 11.06 -4.20 -13.28
N SER A 66 10.68 -5.12 -12.38
CA SER A 66 11.61 -5.98 -11.65
C SER A 66 12.32 -6.91 -12.62
N GLY A 67 13.59 -6.62 -12.93
CA GLY A 67 14.48 -7.52 -13.69
C GLY A 67 15.20 -6.90 -14.88
N VAL A 68 14.76 -5.75 -15.42
CA VAL A 68 15.35 -5.14 -16.63
C VAL A 68 15.73 -3.65 -16.48
N THR A 69 15.38 -3.03 -15.35
CA THR A 69 15.58 -1.58 -15.16
C THR A 69 16.96 -1.28 -14.56
N THR A 70 17.79 -0.55 -15.30
CA THR A 70 19.08 -0.03 -14.80
C THR A 70 18.86 0.87 -13.58
N LYS A 71 19.72 0.75 -12.55
CA LYS A 71 19.67 1.57 -11.32
C LYS A 71 19.63 3.08 -11.59
N VAL A 72 20.26 3.53 -12.66
CA VAL A 72 20.24 4.93 -13.14
C VAL A 72 18.84 5.39 -13.53
N ASN A 73 18.05 4.55 -14.22
CA ASN A 73 16.68 4.88 -14.63
C ASN A 73 15.71 4.82 -13.44
N GLN A 74 15.94 3.89 -12.51
CA GLN A 74 15.21 3.85 -11.24
C GLN A 74 15.45 5.14 -10.42
N GLY A 75 16.70 5.60 -10.35
CA GLY A 75 17.04 6.87 -9.69
C GLY A 75 16.36 8.07 -10.36
N LYS A 76 16.33 8.13 -11.69
CA LYS A 76 15.62 9.18 -12.45
C LYS A 76 14.11 9.17 -12.16
N LEU A 77 13.49 7.99 -12.10
CA LEU A 77 12.08 7.83 -11.75
C LEU A 77 11.78 8.33 -10.34
N ILE A 78 12.60 7.93 -9.36
CA ILE A 78 12.42 8.36 -7.97
C ILE A 78 12.62 9.86 -7.85
N ALA A 79 13.67 10.41 -8.47
CA ALA A 79 13.93 11.86 -8.49
C ALA A 79 12.74 12.62 -9.10
N CYS A 80 12.16 12.09 -10.18
CA CYS A 80 10.99 12.68 -10.82
C CYS A 80 9.74 12.65 -9.95
N LEU A 81 9.48 11.54 -9.24
CA LEU A 81 8.36 11.44 -8.29
C LEU A 81 8.53 12.41 -7.12
N VAL A 82 9.74 12.48 -6.57
CA VAL A 82 10.08 13.41 -5.48
C VAL A 82 9.93 14.86 -5.95
N LEU A 83 10.32 15.18 -7.19
CA LEU A 83 10.11 16.50 -7.78
C LEU A 83 8.61 16.84 -7.93
N ILE A 84 7.78 15.90 -8.39
CA ILE A 84 6.33 16.11 -8.55
C ILE A 84 5.65 16.32 -7.19
N ILE A 85 5.96 15.48 -6.20
CA ILE A 85 5.39 15.57 -4.86
C ILE A 85 5.92 16.84 -4.16
N GLY A 86 7.23 17.11 -4.26
CA GLY A 86 7.88 18.25 -3.65
C GLY A 86 7.40 19.59 -4.21
N SER A 87 7.24 19.70 -5.53
CA SER A 87 6.64 20.90 -6.16
C SER A 87 5.18 21.08 -5.72
N SER A 88 4.39 20.02 -5.66
CA SER A 88 2.98 20.08 -5.19
C SER A 88 2.89 20.52 -3.72
N CYS A 89 3.75 19.98 -2.86
CA CYS A 89 3.81 20.33 -1.44
C CYS A 89 4.32 21.77 -1.24
N GLY A 90 5.28 22.20 -2.06
CA GLY A 90 5.78 23.58 -2.09
C GLY A 90 4.69 24.59 -2.48
N ILE A 91 3.88 24.29 -3.50
CA ILE A 91 2.73 25.12 -3.90
C ILE A 91 1.73 25.23 -2.75
N SER A 92 1.42 24.10 -2.11
CA SER A 92 0.48 24.05 -1.00
C SER A 92 0.98 24.83 0.23
N ALA A 93 2.25 24.70 0.58
CA ALA A 93 2.86 25.40 1.72
C ALA A 93 3.01 26.90 1.45
N TYR A 94 3.30 27.28 0.20
CA TYR A 94 3.40 28.68 -0.20
C TYR A 94 2.04 29.38 -0.14
N TRP A 95 0.98 28.72 -0.61
CA TRP A 95 -0.40 29.20 -0.49
C TRP A 95 -0.81 29.43 0.96
N ALA A 96 -0.37 28.58 1.89
CA ALA A 96 -0.68 28.71 3.31
C ALA A 96 0.01 29.90 4.01
N LYS A 97 1.07 30.47 3.42
CA LYS A 97 1.93 31.47 4.09
C LYS A 97 1.97 32.84 3.40
N SER A 98 1.69 32.94 2.09
CA SER A 98 1.83 34.20 1.35
C SER A 98 0.84 34.32 0.20
N ASP A 99 0.20 35.49 0.07
CA ASP A 99 -0.66 35.88 -1.07
C ASP A 99 0.12 36.25 -2.35
N GLY A 100 1.44 36.05 -2.37
CA GLY A 100 2.27 36.34 -3.53
C GLY A 100 1.99 35.41 -4.71
N PHE A 101 2.18 35.88 -5.94
CA PHE A 101 2.10 35.01 -7.13
C PHE A 101 3.43 34.27 -7.41
N ILE A 102 4.53 34.70 -6.78
CA ILE A 102 5.90 34.26 -7.10
C ILE A 102 6.12 32.75 -6.93
N GLY A 103 5.52 32.14 -5.90
CA GLY A 103 5.68 30.71 -5.64
C GLY A 103 5.03 29.83 -6.70
N TYR A 104 3.91 30.28 -7.26
CA TYR A 104 3.22 29.59 -8.36
C TYR A 104 4.05 29.61 -9.64
N VAL A 105 4.66 30.75 -9.95
CA VAL A 105 5.48 30.95 -11.16
C VAL A 105 6.69 30.01 -11.18
N ILE A 106 7.23 29.64 -10.02
CA ILE A 106 8.40 28.76 -9.94
C ILE A 106 7.99 27.29 -9.83
N CYS A 107 6.99 26.98 -8.99
CA CYS A 107 6.65 25.59 -8.69
C CYS A 107 5.82 24.92 -9.79
N VAL A 108 4.98 25.66 -10.53
CA VAL A 108 4.18 25.08 -11.63
C VAL A 108 5.07 24.62 -12.80
N PRO A 109 6.07 25.40 -13.28
CA PRO A 109 7.01 24.91 -14.27
C PRO A 109 7.86 23.74 -13.77
N LEU A 110 8.27 23.73 -12.50
CA LEU A 110 8.97 22.58 -11.89
C LEU A 110 8.11 21.31 -11.93
N TRP A 111 6.81 21.43 -11.66
CA TRP A 111 5.87 20.31 -11.73
C TRP A 111 5.67 19.81 -13.17
N VAL A 112 5.56 20.73 -14.14
CA VAL A 112 5.48 20.41 -15.57
C VAL A 112 6.77 19.75 -16.06
N LEU A 113 7.93 20.24 -15.61
CA LEU A 113 9.23 19.65 -15.93
C LEU A 113 9.39 18.24 -15.34
N GLY A 114 8.89 18.00 -14.13
CA GLY A 114 8.82 16.65 -13.57
C GLY A 114 7.95 15.74 -14.43
N SER A 115 6.70 16.15 -14.70
CA SER A 115 5.77 15.37 -15.52
C SER A 115 6.30 15.11 -16.94
N GLY A 116 6.93 16.12 -17.55
CA GLY A 116 7.58 16.04 -18.87
C GLY A 116 8.86 15.19 -18.86
N GLY A 117 9.64 15.24 -17.77
CA GLY A 117 10.82 14.39 -17.57
C GLY A 117 10.46 12.91 -17.46
N LEU A 118 9.31 12.59 -16.86
CA LEU A 118 8.72 11.25 -16.84
C LEU A 118 8.24 10.80 -18.23
N TRP A 119 7.78 11.74 -19.06
CA TRP A 119 7.31 11.47 -20.43
C TRP A 119 8.48 11.24 -21.41
N LEU A 120 9.57 12.01 -21.28
CA LEU A 120 10.72 11.96 -22.20
C LEU A 120 11.85 11.05 -21.74
N GLY A 121 12.08 10.94 -20.43
CA GLY A 121 13.33 10.39 -19.88
C GLY A 121 13.29 8.92 -19.47
N VAL A 122 12.10 8.29 -19.38
CA VAL A 122 11.96 6.91 -18.90
C VAL A 122 11.28 6.04 -19.96
N PRO A 123 11.98 5.04 -20.54
CA PRO A 123 11.36 4.13 -21.50
C PRO A 123 10.23 3.35 -20.80
N MET A 124 9.04 3.32 -21.41
CA MET A 124 7.87 2.64 -20.86
C MET A 124 8.15 1.13 -20.75
N ALA A 125 8.37 0.64 -19.53
CA ALA A 125 8.75 -0.75 -19.28
C ALA A 125 7.58 -1.75 -19.37
N ARG A 126 6.33 -1.29 -19.27
CA ARG A 126 5.12 -2.11 -19.42
C ARG A 126 4.07 -1.43 -20.29
N GLN A 127 3.68 -2.11 -21.38
CA GLN A 127 2.44 -1.80 -22.09
C GLN A 127 1.25 -2.50 -21.40
N PRO A 128 0.14 -1.81 -21.13
CA PRO A 128 -1.04 -2.42 -20.52
C PRO A 128 -1.73 -3.35 -21.52
N LYS A 129 -1.92 -4.63 -21.15
CA LYS A 129 -2.60 -5.64 -22.00
C LYS A 129 -4.09 -5.35 -22.22
N CYS A 130 -4.77 -4.73 -21.25
CA CYS A 130 -6.17 -4.31 -21.35
C CYS A 130 -6.36 -3.01 -20.55
N TRP A 131 -7.02 -1.99 -21.11
CA TRP A 131 -7.36 -0.71 -20.44
C TRP A 131 -6.17 0.16 -20.00
N GLY A 132 -5.40 0.64 -20.99
CA GLY A 132 -4.39 1.66 -20.76
C GLY A 132 -5.01 3.05 -20.59
N VAL A 133 -4.72 3.71 -19.47
CA VAL A 133 -5.05 5.13 -19.29
C VAL A 133 -4.31 5.95 -20.36
N PRO A 134 -5.02 6.70 -21.22
CA PRO A 134 -4.45 7.35 -22.41
C PRO A 134 -3.51 8.53 -22.10
N LEU A 135 -3.58 9.11 -20.90
CA LEU A 135 -2.83 10.32 -20.50
C LEU A 135 -1.78 10.12 -19.39
N VAL A 136 -1.15 8.94 -19.27
CA VAL A 136 0.00 8.79 -18.36
C VAL A 136 1.24 9.43 -19.01
N PRO A 137 1.98 10.34 -18.33
CA PRO A 137 2.08 10.59 -16.89
C PRO A 137 1.26 11.77 -16.32
N TRP A 138 0.58 12.54 -17.17
CA TRP A 138 -0.11 13.77 -16.77
C TRP A 138 -1.33 13.53 -15.87
N LEU A 139 -2.13 12.50 -16.16
CA LEU A 139 -3.35 12.21 -15.38
C LEU A 139 -3.02 11.83 -13.92
N PRO A 140 -2.08 10.89 -13.65
CA PRO A 140 -1.66 10.60 -12.27
C PRO A 140 -0.96 11.78 -11.60
N ALA A 141 -0.13 12.55 -12.33
CA ALA A 141 0.53 13.72 -11.78
C ALA A 141 -0.48 14.79 -11.34
N LEU A 142 -1.51 15.05 -12.16
CA LEU A 142 -2.56 16.02 -11.84
C LEU A 142 -3.36 15.58 -10.61
N SER A 143 -3.64 14.28 -10.50
CA SER A 143 -4.24 13.69 -9.31
C SER A 143 -3.39 13.96 -8.06
N ILE A 144 -2.06 13.76 -8.13
CA ILE A 144 -1.17 14.06 -6.99
C ILE A 144 -1.26 15.54 -6.62
N PHE A 145 -1.22 16.43 -7.61
CA PHE A 145 -1.28 17.88 -7.37
C PHE A 145 -2.55 18.30 -6.64
N ILE A 146 -3.72 17.93 -7.18
CA ILE A 146 -5.02 18.32 -6.60
C ILE A 146 -5.19 17.75 -5.19
N ASN A 147 -4.84 16.47 -4.99
CA ASN A 147 -4.98 15.84 -3.69
C ASN A 147 -4.04 16.45 -2.64
N VAL A 148 -2.80 16.78 -3.00
CA VAL A 148 -1.83 17.42 -2.09
C VAL A 148 -2.25 18.86 -1.75
N PHE A 149 -2.79 19.60 -2.71
CA PHE A 149 -3.31 20.95 -2.46
C PHE A 149 -4.52 20.93 -1.50
N LEU A 150 -5.45 19.99 -1.71
CA LEU A 150 -6.58 19.79 -0.79
C LEU A 150 -6.12 19.34 0.59
N LEU A 151 -5.07 18.53 0.67
CA LEU A 151 -4.45 18.13 1.93
C LEU A 151 -3.98 19.38 2.70
N GLY A 152 -3.24 20.29 2.06
CA GLY A 152 -2.80 21.52 2.74
C GLY A 152 -3.90 22.51 3.09
N SER A 153 -5.11 22.33 2.57
CA SER A 153 -6.29 23.14 2.93
C SER A 153 -7.00 22.64 4.20
N ILE A 154 -6.59 21.49 4.75
CA ILE A 154 -7.19 20.90 5.95
C ILE A 154 -6.45 21.37 7.22
N ASP A 155 -7.20 21.50 8.31
CA ASP A 155 -6.71 21.98 9.61
C ASP A 155 -5.64 21.07 10.26
N VAL A 156 -4.61 21.70 10.85
CA VAL A 156 -3.45 21.03 11.48
C VAL A 156 -3.85 20.13 12.66
N HIS A 157 -4.88 20.50 13.43
CA HIS A 157 -5.34 19.66 14.55
C HIS A 157 -5.95 18.34 14.06
N SER A 158 -6.50 18.32 12.85
CA SER A 158 -7.01 17.10 12.23
C SER A 158 -5.87 16.14 11.86
N TYR A 159 -4.73 16.68 11.40
CA TYR A 159 -3.53 15.90 11.08
C TYR A 159 -2.94 15.19 12.30
N VAL A 160 -2.83 15.89 13.43
CA VAL A 160 -2.26 15.30 14.65
C VAL A 160 -3.08 14.09 15.10
N ARG A 161 -4.42 14.21 15.12
CA ARG A 161 -5.32 13.12 15.50
C ARG A 161 -5.21 11.93 14.54
N PHE A 162 -5.21 12.22 13.23
CA PHE A 162 -5.06 11.19 12.19
C PHE A 162 -3.73 10.45 12.29
N LEU A 163 -2.62 11.17 12.49
CA LEU A 163 -1.28 10.57 12.59
C LEU A 163 -1.12 9.73 13.85
N VAL A 164 -1.63 10.18 15.00
CA VAL A 164 -1.60 9.38 16.24
C VAL A 164 -2.36 8.07 16.05
N TRP A 165 -3.58 8.13 15.49
CA TRP A 165 -4.37 6.91 15.26
C TRP A 165 -3.73 5.98 14.22
N THR A 166 -3.18 6.54 13.15
CA THR A 166 -2.46 5.78 12.12
C THR A 166 -1.20 5.13 12.68
N ALA A 167 -0.44 5.83 13.53
CA ALA A 167 0.75 5.29 14.16
C ALA A 167 0.41 4.15 15.13
N LEU A 168 -0.65 4.30 15.94
CA LEU A 168 -1.14 3.22 16.81
C LEU A 168 -1.56 2.00 16.01
N LEU A 169 -2.35 2.19 14.93
CA LEU A 169 -2.74 1.10 14.04
C LEU A 169 -1.53 0.46 13.36
N LEU A 170 -0.54 1.25 12.95
CA LEU A 170 0.69 0.75 12.34
C LEU A 170 1.52 -0.09 13.32
N VAL A 171 1.63 0.33 14.59
CA VAL A 171 2.32 -0.43 15.63
C VAL A 171 1.56 -1.72 15.93
N TYR A 172 0.24 -1.66 16.11
CA TYR A 172 -0.60 -2.84 16.32
C TYR A 172 -0.48 -3.82 15.14
N TYR A 173 -0.66 -3.34 13.91
CA TYR A 173 -0.56 -4.15 12.71
C TYR A 173 0.87 -4.66 12.48
N GLY A 174 1.89 -3.87 12.81
CA GLY A 174 3.29 -4.28 12.74
C GLY A 174 3.61 -5.40 13.72
N LEU A 175 3.17 -5.30 14.97
CA LEU A 175 3.38 -6.33 15.98
C LEU A 175 2.61 -7.60 15.65
N VAL A 176 1.32 -7.50 15.32
CA VAL A 176 0.50 -8.66 14.94
C VAL A 176 0.96 -9.25 13.60
N GLY A 177 1.32 -8.41 12.64
CA GLY A 177 1.79 -8.81 11.32
C GLY A 177 3.16 -9.48 11.38
N LEU A 178 4.07 -8.97 12.21
CA LEU A 178 5.36 -9.62 12.46
C LEU A 178 5.16 -10.95 13.18
N HIS A 179 4.26 -11.01 14.18
CA HIS A 179 3.94 -12.27 14.87
C HIS A 179 3.32 -13.30 13.91
N ALA A 180 2.36 -12.89 13.08
CA ALA A 180 1.72 -13.77 12.10
C ALA A 180 2.71 -14.22 11.01
N SER A 181 3.63 -13.35 10.59
CA SER A 181 4.69 -13.70 9.62
C SER A 181 5.69 -14.68 10.25
N TYR A 182 6.01 -14.52 11.53
CA TYR A 182 6.91 -15.39 12.27
C TYR A 182 6.28 -16.77 12.53
N ASP A 183 5.02 -16.82 12.94
CA ASP A 183 4.26 -18.06 13.12
C ASP A 183 4.18 -18.84 11.80
N THR A 184 3.87 -18.14 10.70
CA THR A 184 3.85 -18.75 9.37
C THR A 184 5.22 -19.28 8.95
N ALA A 185 6.31 -18.52 9.18
CA ALA A 185 7.66 -18.95 8.85
C ALA A 185 8.11 -20.18 9.67
N LYS A 186 7.76 -20.24 10.96
CA LYS A 186 8.08 -21.36 11.84
C LYS A 186 7.28 -22.62 11.51
N GLU A 187 6.04 -22.48 11.05
CA GLU A 187 5.26 -23.59 10.51
C GLU A 187 5.87 -24.18 9.23
N PHE A 188 6.44 -23.35 8.35
CA PHE A 188 7.20 -23.82 7.19
C PHE A 188 8.44 -24.61 7.58
N GLU A 189 9.21 -24.14 8.56
CA GLU A 189 10.39 -24.88 9.07
C GLU A 189 9.99 -26.21 9.71
N THR A 190 8.93 -26.22 10.52
CA THR A 190 8.45 -27.44 11.19
C THR A 190 7.93 -28.47 10.18
N LYS A 191 7.19 -28.04 9.15
CA LYS A 191 6.76 -28.91 8.04
C LYS A 191 7.92 -29.40 7.18
N SER A 192 8.94 -28.56 6.95
CA SER A 192 10.15 -28.97 6.24
C SER A 192 10.91 -30.05 7.01
N ASN A 193 11.10 -29.85 8.32
CA ASN A 193 11.78 -30.81 9.19
C ASN A 193 11.00 -32.11 9.37
N ALA A 194 9.66 -32.05 9.43
CA ALA A 194 8.81 -33.25 9.44
C ALA A 194 8.96 -34.05 8.13
N ASN A 195 8.87 -33.37 6.97
CA ASN A 195 9.06 -34.01 5.66
C ASN A 195 10.48 -34.58 5.47
N GLU A 196 11.51 -34.01 6.10
CA GLU A 196 12.88 -34.53 6.09
C GLU A 196 12.98 -35.82 6.92
N GLY A 197 12.41 -35.82 8.12
CA GLY A 197 12.36 -36.99 9.01
C GLY A 197 11.58 -38.16 8.42
N ASP A 198 10.46 -37.89 7.74
CA ASP A 198 9.65 -38.90 7.06
C ASP A 198 10.41 -39.56 5.89
N LYS A 199 11.28 -38.81 5.19
CA LYS A 199 12.15 -39.34 4.15
C LYS A 199 13.26 -40.21 4.74
N GLU A 200 13.90 -39.80 5.83
CA GLU A 200 14.93 -40.62 6.49
C GLU A 200 14.36 -41.92 7.07
N LEU A 201 13.17 -41.88 7.69
CA LEU A 201 12.47 -43.07 8.20
C LEU A 201 12.12 -44.07 7.09
N ASN A 202 11.60 -43.59 5.96
CA ASN A 202 11.29 -44.45 4.81
C ASN A 202 12.57 -45.05 4.17
N THR A 203 13.66 -44.27 4.10
CA THR A 203 14.95 -44.75 3.56
C THR A 203 15.58 -45.80 4.49
N THR A 204 15.40 -45.67 5.80
CA THR A 204 15.92 -46.63 6.78
C THR A 204 15.11 -47.93 6.76
N GLN A 205 13.79 -47.88 6.50
CA GLN A 205 12.96 -49.08 6.34
C GLN A 205 13.21 -49.82 5.02
N GLU A 206 13.51 -49.14 3.91
CA GLU A 206 13.97 -49.80 2.68
C GLU A 206 15.38 -50.43 2.82
N GLY A 207 16.21 -49.90 3.72
CA GLY A 207 17.55 -50.39 4.00
C GLY A 207 17.64 -51.59 4.95
N VAL A 208 16.54 -52.05 5.56
CA VAL A 208 16.51 -53.28 6.35
C VAL A 208 16.13 -54.43 5.41
N PRO A 209 17.11 -55.26 4.95
CA PRO A 209 16.78 -56.40 4.13
C PRO A 209 15.85 -57.35 4.91
N SER A 210 14.85 -57.88 4.23
CA SER A 210 13.86 -58.88 4.69
C SER A 210 14.45 -60.18 5.31
N GLN A 211 15.77 -60.24 5.50
CA GLN A 211 16.55 -61.33 6.08
C GLN A 211 16.51 -61.36 7.62
N LEU A 212 16.17 -60.26 8.30
CA LEU A 212 16.16 -60.20 9.78
C LEU A 212 14.80 -60.57 10.40
N ILE A 213 13.71 -60.53 9.62
CA ILE A 213 12.36 -60.91 10.08
C ILE A 213 12.10 -62.43 9.95
N THR A 214 12.95 -63.17 9.23
CA THR A 214 12.81 -64.63 9.04
C THR A 214 13.68 -65.46 10.00
N MET A 215 14.40 -64.82 10.94
CA MET A 215 15.25 -65.49 11.94
C MET A 215 14.77 -65.35 13.39
N LEU A 216 13.52 -64.90 13.60
CA LEU A 216 12.78 -65.04 14.87
C LEU A 216 11.45 -65.74 14.57
#